data_AF-A0A382HNS6-F1
#
_entry.id   AF-A0A382HNS6-F1
#
_cell.length_a   1.000
_cell.length_b   1.000
_cell.length_c   1.000
_cell.angle_alpha   90.00
_cell.angle_beta   90.00
_cell.angle_gamma   90.00
#
_symmetry.space_group_name_H-M   'P 1'
#
loop_
_entity.id
_entity.type
_entity.pdbx_description
1 polymer ?
#
loop_
_entity_poly.entity_id
_entity_poly.type
_entity_poly.pdbx_seq_one_letter_code
_entity_poly.pdbx_strand_id
1 'polypeptide(L)'
;MKENSIDFFLINRTDEFLSEYIAPYAERLNWISNFSGSAGKCIIEQDQSIIFIDGRYTAQAHEQVDFNYFQIQHLKNYWTYLKNIINEKKILALDPKLHSIDEVEKVKNIFDNTKISLKFLDKNPIDIYWENQPVYPNSSAFIHEDKYAGESASNKLKQIQNTLQSTFIDYYILLPLDSIAWLLNIRGNDIGSTPLLCSFVIIPHQGKIELFVDNIKIISI
;
A
#
# COMPACT_ATOMS: atom_id res chain seq x y z
N MET A 1 4.00 19.23 8.40
CA MET A 1 2.92 19.71 7.49
C MET A 1 2.98 21.22 7.25
N LYS A 2 3.00 22.07 8.30
CA LYS A 2 3.05 23.55 8.15
C LYS A 2 4.18 24.07 7.26
N GLU A 3 5.40 23.59 7.46
CA GLU A 3 6.58 24.00 6.65
C GLU A 3 6.42 23.72 5.15
N ASN A 4 5.62 22.71 4.79
CA ASN A 4 5.39 22.29 3.41
C ASN A 4 4.05 22.79 2.84
N SER A 5 3.37 23.68 3.58
CA SER A 5 2.02 24.18 3.29
C SER A 5 1.03 23.05 3.03
N ILE A 6 1.07 21.99 3.84
CA ILE A 6 0.13 20.86 3.74
C ILE A 6 -0.94 21.05 4.80
N ASP A 7 -2.20 21.03 4.41
CA ASP A 7 -3.34 21.15 5.33
C ASP A 7 -3.83 19.78 5.80
N PHE A 8 -3.83 18.81 4.88
CA PHE A 8 -4.29 17.46 5.13
C PHE A 8 -3.28 16.44 4.61
N PHE A 9 -3.11 15.31 5.31
CA PHE A 9 -2.31 14.19 4.82
C PHE A 9 -3.09 12.88 4.96
N LEU A 10 -3.29 12.17 3.84
CA LEU A 10 -3.95 10.86 3.87
C LEU A 10 -2.95 9.76 4.18
N ILE A 11 -3.36 8.85 5.06
CA ILE A 11 -2.62 7.66 5.43
C ILE A 11 -3.54 6.45 5.28
N ASN A 12 -3.11 5.48 4.49
CA ASN A 12 -3.73 4.16 4.47
C ASN A 12 -2.93 3.20 5.34
N ARG A 13 -3.60 2.23 5.97
CA ARG A 13 -2.93 1.07 6.57
C ARG A 13 -2.54 0.10 5.45
N THR A 14 -1.44 0.40 4.76
CA THR A 14 -0.94 -0.42 3.65
C THR A 14 0.55 -0.14 3.38
N ASP A 15 1.13 -0.91 2.46
CA ASP A 15 2.50 -0.77 1.95
C ASP A 15 2.49 -0.43 0.45
N GLU A 16 3.66 -0.37 -0.18
CA GLU A 16 3.79 -0.06 -1.61
C GLU A 16 3.22 -1.14 -2.55
N PHE A 17 2.84 -2.30 -2.01
CA PHE A 17 2.22 -3.41 -2.74
C PHE A 17 0.70 -3.46 -2.55
N LEU A 18 0.14 -2.49 -1.81
CA LEU A 18 -1.26 -2.42 -1.41
C LEU A 18 -1.71 -3.66 -0.59
N SER A 19 -0.81 -4.23 0.21
CA SER A 19 -1.05 -5.47 0.95
C SER A 19 -2.07 -5.30 2.09
N GLU A 20 -2.84 -6.36 2.36
CA GLU A 20 -3.71 -6.47 3.55
C GLU A 20 -2.90 -6.80 4.82
N TYR A 21 -1.86 -7.62 4.73
CA TYR A 21 -0.89 -7.82 5.80
C TYR A 21 0.39 -7.12 5.40
N ILE A 22 0.90 -6.26 6.27
CA ILE A 22 2.10 -5.48 6.00
C ILE A 22 3.18 -5.85 7.01
N ALA A 23 4.44 -5.66 6.62
CA ALA A 23 5.56 -5.83 7.53
C ALA A 23 5.69 -4.62 8.47
N PRO A 24 6.36 -4.78 9.64
CA PRO A 24 6.43 -3.75 10.65
C PRO A 24 6.98 -2.39 10.18
N TYR A 25 7.88 -2.37 9.18
CA TYR A 25 8.42 -1.11 8.63
C TYR A 25 7.34 -0.20 8.03
N ALA A 26 6.24 -0.78 7.54
CA ALA A 26 5.17 -0.10 6.83
C ALA A 26 3.98 0.30 7.73
N GLU A 27 4.02 -0.03 9.03
CA GLU A 27 2.93 0.20 10.01
C GLU A 27 2.79 1.69 10.41
N ARG A 28 2.76 2.59 9.42
CA ARG A 28 2.70 4.05 9.60
C ARG A 28 1.43 4.51 10.30
N LEU A 29 0.28 3.90 9.98
CA LEU A 29 -0.98 4.21 10.67
C LEU A 29 -0.89 3.84 12.15
N ASN A 30 -0.31 2.68 12.46
CA ASN A 30 -0.10 2.28 13.84
C ASN A 30 0.84 3.24 14.56
N TRP A 31 1.97 3.59 13.94
CA TRP A 31 2.94 4.49 14.55
C TRP A 31 2.35 5.86 14.92
N ILE A 32 1.56 6.46 14.02
CA ILE A 32 1.01 7.82 14.26
C ILE A 32 -0.18 7.83 15.22
N SER A 33 -0.96 6.74 15.29
CA SER A 33 -2.25 6.73 15.99
C SER A 33 -2.38 5.71 17.12
N ASN A 34 -1.37 4.87 17.34
CA ASN A 34 -1.38 3.66 18.17
C ASN A 34 -2.38 2.57 17.77
N PHE A 35 -3.20 2.80 16.73
CA PHE A 35 -4.18 1.82 16.26
C PHE A 35 -3.50 0.63 15.57
N SER A 36 -3.63 -0.59 16.11
CA SER A 36 -2.98 -1.80 15.58
C SER A 36 -3.90 -2.72 14.76
N GLY A 37 -5.09 -2.24 14.38
CA GLY A 37 -6.00 -3.03 13.55
C GLY A 37 -5.52 -3.16 12.11
N SER A 38 -5.92 -4.25 11.45
CA SER A 38 -5.45 -4.56 10.08
C SER A 38 -6.08 -3.69 8.98
N ALA A 39 -7.15 -2.95 9.29
CA ALA A 39 -7.83 -2.11 8.32
C ALA A 39 -8.15 -0.73 8.92
N GLY A 40 -7.68 0.30 8.25
CA GLY A 40 -7.97 1.67 8.62
C GLY A 40 -7.39 2.68 7.64
N LYS A 41 -7.94 3.89 7.68
CA LYS A 41 -7.41 5.08 7.01
C LYS A 41 -7.34 6.21 8.01
N CYS A 42 -6.48 7.18 7.77
CA CYS A 42 -6.42 8.39 8.58
C CYS A 42 -6.29 9.63 7.70
N ILE A 43 -6.94 10.69 8.12
CA ILE A 43 -6.76 12.03 7.60
C ILE A 43 -6.12 12.84 8.71
N ILE A 44 -4.85 13.19 8.55
CA ILE A 44 -4.13 14.04 9.49
C ILE A 44 -4.45 15.49 9.18
N GLU A 45 -4.81 16.24 10.21
CA GLU A 45 -5.06 17.69 10.16
C GLU A 45 -4.13 18.41 11.14
N GLN A 46 -4.16 19.74 11.13
CA GLN A 46 -3.29 20.56 11.98
C GLN A 46 -3.61 20.43 13.48
N ASP A 47 -4.89 20.31 13.82
CA ASP A 47 -5.36 20.37 15.21
C ASP A 47 -5.92 19.02 15.68
N GLN A 48 -6.86 18.43 14.94
CA GLN A 48 -7.46 17.15 15.29
C GLN A 48 -7.61 16.27 14.05
N SER A 49 -6.98 15.09 14.10
CA SER A 49 -6.99 14.12 13.02
C SER A 49 -8.16 13.15 13.13
N ILE A 50 -8.45 12.41 12.06
CA ILE A 50 -9.56 11.45 12.05
C ILE A 50 -9.08 10.11 11.55
N ILE A 51 -9.36 9.06 12.33
CA ILE A 51 -9.13 7.68 11.93
C ILE A 51 -10.45 7.01 11.54
N PHE A 52 -10.44 6.36 10.39
CA PHE A 52 -11.56 5.68 9.76
C PHE A 52 -11.34 4.18 9.81
N ILE A 53 -12.18 3.45 10.52
CA ILE A 53 -12.03 2.00 10.75
C ILE A 53 -13.32 1.25 10.47
N ASP A 54 -13.24 -0.04 10.14
CA ASP A 54 -14.44 -0.87 10.01
C ASP A 54 -14.93 -1.38 11.38
N GLY A 55 -16.14 -1.98 11.39
CA GLY A 55 -16.84 -2.39 12.61
C GLY A 55 -16.07 -3.36 13.50
N ARG A 56 -15.16 -4.19 12.95
CA ARG A 56 -14.35 -5.17 13.71
C ARG A 56 -13.46 -4.49 14.74
N TYR A 57 -13.07 -3.25 14.47
CA TYR A 57 -12.03 -2.55 15.21
C TYR A 57 -12.56 -1.47 16.16
N THR A 58 -13.88 -1.34 16.29
CA THR A 58 -14.49 -0.24 17.07
C THR A 58 -13.99 -0.22 18.52
N ALA A 59 -14.13 -1.33 19.25
CA ALA A 59 -13.69 -1.41 20.65
C ALA A 59 -12.16 -1.22 20.77
N GLN A 60 -11.39 -1.90 19.92
CA GLN A 60 -9.93 -1.80 19.88
C GLN A 60 -9.46 -0.35 19.70
N ALA A 61 -10.04 0.39 18.76
CA ALA A 61 -9.63 1.77 18.53
C ALA A 61 -9.96 2.68 19.71
N HIS A 62 -11.07 2.47 20.43
CA HIS A 62 -11.38 3.24 21.64
C HIS A 62 -10.39 2.99 22.78
N GLU A 63 -9.75 1.82 22.81
CA GLU A 63 -8.73 1.50 23.82
C GLU A 63 -7.33 2.00 23.43
N GLN A 64 -7.02 2.05 22.13
CA GLN A 64 -5.67 2.30 21.64
C GLN A 64 -5.41 3.75 21.24
N VAL A 65 -6.41 4.45 20.71
CA VAL A 65 -6.25 5.77 20.09
C VAL A 65 -6.42 6.88 21.12
N ASP A 66 -5.56 7.90 21.08
CA ASP A 66 -5.68 9.08 21.93
C ASP A 66 -6.72 10.08 21.36
N PHE A 67 -7.85 10.21 22.07
CA PHE A 67 -8.95 11.10 21.70
C PHE A 67 -8.62 12.59 21.72
N ASN A 68 -7.52 13.01 22.38
CA ASN A 68 -7.06 14.39 22.31
C ASN A 68 -6.59 14.76 20.90
N TYR A 69 -6.09 13.78 20.15
CA TYR A 69 -5.52 13.99 18.81
C TYR A 69 -6.37 13.41 17.70
N PHE A 70 -7.18 12.38 17.99
CA PHE A 70 -7.92 11.63 16.98
C PHE A 70 -9.41 11.51 17.30
N GLN A 71 -10.24 11.72 16.28
CA GLN A 71 -11.62 11.25 16.28
C GLN A 71 -11.72 9.91 15.56
N ILE A 72 -12.56 9.01 16.07
CA ILE A 72 -12.82 7.72 15.45
C ILE A 72 -14.11 7.81 14.64
N GLN A 73 -14.05 7.46 13.36
CA GLN A 73 -15.22 7.34 12.49
C GLN A 73 -15.27 5.98 11.79
N HIS A 74 -16.48 5.60 11.37
CA HIS A 74 -16.66 4.37 10.59
C HIS A 74 -16.10 4.55 9.17
N LEU A 75 -15.43 3.53 8.62
CA LEU A 75 -14.76 3.56 7.32
C LEU A 75 -15.67 4.00 6.17
N LYS A 76 -16.94 3.60 6.20
CA LYS A 76 -17.98 4.04 5.24
C LYS A 76 -18.13 5.57 5.12
N ASN A 77 -17.76 6.32 6.15
CA ASN A 77 -17.87 7.78 6.18
C ASN A 77 -16.67 8.49 5.54
N TYR A 78 -15.58 7.77 5.23
CA TYR A 78 -14.34 8.34 4.69
C TYR A 78 -14.58 9.24 3.48
N TRP A 79 -15.30 8.74 2.47
CA TRP A 79 -15.60 9.50 1.26
C TRP A 79 -16.54 10.67 1.50
N THR A 80 -17.50 10.51 2.41
CA THR A 80 -18.41 11.59 2.82
C THR A 80 -17.63 12.70 3.52
N TYR A 81 -16.67 12.34 4.37
CA TYR A 81 -15.80 13.29 5.04
C TYR A 81 -15.00 14.10 4.01
N LEU A 82 -14.32 13.44 3.07
CA LEU A 82 -13.56 14.12 2.01
C LEU A 82 -14.43 15.09 1.18
N LYS A 83 -15.66 14.71 0.85
CA LYS A 83 -16.61 15.59 0.14
C LYS A 83 -17.04 16.81 0.95
N ASN A 84 -17.04 16.69 2.28
CA ASN A 84 -17.40 17.77 3.20
C ASN A 84 -16.21 18.69 3.52
N ILE A 85 -15.00 18.38 3.02
CA ILE A 85 -13.90 19.34 3.03
C ILE A 85 -14.22 20.43 2.00
N ILE A 86 -14.73 21.57 2.48
CA ILE A 86 -15.32 22.62 1.65
C ILE A 86 -14.32 23.74 1.31
N ASN A 87 -14.29 24.14 0.03
CA ASN A 87 -14.01 25.48 -0.56
C ASN A 87 -12.83 26.33 -0.09
N GLU A 88 -11.91 25.80 0.70
CA GLU A 88 -10.71 26.50 1.12
C GLU A 88 -9.55 26.18 0.17
N LYS A 89 -8.63 27.15 -0.02
CA LYS A 89 -7.39 26.95 -0.81
C LYS A 89 -6.41 26.06 -0.04
N LYS A 90 -6.82 24.81 0.22
CA LYS A 90 -6.07 23.84 1.01
C LYS A 90 -5.32 22.85 0.13
N ILE A 91 -4.31 22.23 0.72
CA ILE A 91 -3.47 21.21 0.08
C ILE A 91 -3.68 19.88 0.81
N LEU A 92 -4.19 18.90 0.07
CA LEU A 92 -4.22 17.49 0.50
C LEU A 92 -3.00 16.77 -0.07
N ALA A 93 -2.18 16.25 0.82
CA ALA A 93 -0.98 15.52 0.46
C ALA A 93 -1.19 14.00 0.49
N LEU A 94 -0.48 13.31 -0.40
CA LEU A 94 -0.47 11.86 -0.55
C LEU A 94 0.95 11.35 -0.70
N ASP A 95 1.26 10.20 -0.10
CA ASP A 95 2.41 9.40 -0.51
C ASP A 95 2.00 8.55 -1.72
N PRO A 96 2.49 8.84 -2.94
CA PRO A 96 2.02 8.18 -4.16
C PRO A 96 2.22 6.66 -4.17
N LYS A 97 3.07 6.12 -3.29
CA LYS A 97 3.29 4.67 -3.18
C LYS A 97 2.19 3.95 -2.40
N LEU A 98 1.39 4.66 -1.60
CA LEU A 98 0.45 4.06 -0.64
C LEU A 98 -1.03 4.22 -1.03
N HIS A 99 -1.28 4.64 -2.27
CA HIS A 99 -2.62 4.86 -2.81
C HIS A 99 -2.77 4.18 -4.16
N SER A 100 -3.90 3.50 -4.36
CA SER A 100 -4.24 2.96 -5.69
C SER A 100 -4.62 4.09 -6.65
N ILE A 101 -4.45 3.83 -7.95
CA ILE A 101 -4.89 4.76 -9.01
C ILE A 101 -6.37 5.10 -8.83
N ASP A 102 -7.21 4.09 -8.61
CA ASP A 102 -8.65 4.25 -8.36
C ASP A 102 -8.97 5.18 -7.17
N GLU A 103 -8.19 5.10 -6.08
CA GLU A 103 -8.37 6.00 -4.95
C GLU A 103 -7.99 7.44 -5.35
N VAL A 104 -6.84 7.62 -5.98
CA VAL A 104 -6.38 8.95 -6.41
C VAL A 104 -7.36 9.59 -7.39
N GLU A 105 -7.90 8.83 -8.34
CA GLU A 105 -8.92 9.32 -9.28
C GLU A 105 -10.21 9.71 -8.57
N LYS A 106 -10.68 8.90 -7.61
CA LYS A 106 -11.86 9.26 -6.79
C LYS A 106 -11.63 10.54 -5.99
N VAL A 107 -10.43 10.71 -5.42
CA VAL A 107 -10.07 11.93 -4.69
C VAL A 107 -10.04 13.13 -5.64
N LYS A 108 -9.43 13.00 -6.83
CA LYS A 108 -9.44 14.05 -7.87
C LYS A 108 -10.87 14.45 -8.23
N ASN A 109 -11.72 13.49 -8.56
CA ASN A 109 -13.12 13.72 -8.93
C ASN A 109 -13.92 14.42 -7.83
N ILE A 110 -13.64 14.14 -6.55
CA ILE A 110 -14.27 14.85 -5.42
C ILE A 110 -13.86 16.33 -5.40
N PHE A 111 -12.64 16.65 -5.82
CA PHE A 111 -12.07 18.00 -5.74
C PHE A 111 -12.10 18.80 -7.04
N ASP A 112 -12.48 18.22 -8.17
CA ASP A 112 -12.48 18.87 -9.50
C ASP A 112 -13.16 20.25 -9.53
N ASN A 113 -14.19 20.46 -8.69
CA ASN A 113 -14.93 21.73 -8.59
C ASN A 113 -14.64 22.52 -7.31
N THR A 114 -13.54 22.20 -6.61
CA THR A 114 -13.12 22.86 -5.37
C THR A 114 -11.83 23.65 -5.58
N LYS A 115 -11.37 24.36 -4.54
CA LYS A 115 -10.06 25.03 -4.53
C LYS A 115 -8.97 24.19 -3.87
N ILE A 116 -9.26 22.93 -3.57
CA ILE A 116 -8.33 22.01 -2.94
C ILE A 116 -7.40 21.46 -4.01
N SER A 117 -6.10 21.42 -3.71
CA SER A 117 -5.09 20.86 -4.61
C SER A 117 -4.48 19.59 -4.03
N LEU A 118 -4.17 18.64 -4.91
CA LEU A 118 -3.47 17.42 -4.55
C LEU A 118 -1.97 17.59 -4.71
N LYS A 119 -1.22 17.22 -3.67
CA LYS A 119 0.24 17.22 -3.66
C LYS A 119 0.75 15.81 -3.42
N PHE A 120 1.50 15.28 -4.38
CA PHE A 120 2.23 14.02 -4.20
C PHE A 120 3.56 14.31 -3.52
N LEU A 121 3.85 13.58 -2.45
CA LEU A 121 5.07 13.75 -1.66
C LEU A 121 6.16 12.81 -2.16
N ASP A 122 7.39 13.32 -2.22
CA ASP A 122 8.57 12.48 -2.55
C ASP A 122 8.97 11.56 -1.39
N LYS A 123 8.69 11.99 -0.15
CA LYS A 123 8.98 11.25 1.08
C LYS A 123 7.77 11.29 2.00
N ASN A 124 7.47 10.16 2.63
CA ASN A 124 6.46 10.09 3.66
C ASN A 124 6.91 10.89 4.90
N PRO A 125 6.14 11.88 5.39
CA PRO A 125 6.50 12.63 6.58
C PRO A 125 6.66 11.75 7.82
N ILE A 126 5.91 10.65 7.93
CA ILE A 126 6.02 9.72 9.07
C ILE A 126 7.42 9.12 9.15
N ASP A 127 7.96 8.65 8.01
CA ASP A 127 9.28 8.01 7.96
C ASP A 127 10.41 8.97 8.37
N ILE A 128 10.20 10.28 8.25
CA ILE A 128 11.19 11.29 8.69
C ILE A 128 11.25 11.39 10.22
N TYR A 129 10.13 11.18 10.90
CA TYR A 129 10.01 11.31 12.36
C TYR A 129 10.00 9.96 13.10
N TRP A 130 9.86 8.85 12.39
CA TRP A 130 9.90 7.50 12.96
C TRP A 130 11.35 7.05 13.20
N GLU A 131 11.97 7.59 14.25
CA GLU A 131 13.40 7.36 14.57
C GLU A 131 13.77 5.88 14.70
N ASN A 132 12.86 5.06 15.22
CA ASN A 132 13.03 3.62 15.44
C ASN A 132 12.21 2.78 14.43
N GLN A 133 12.08 3.24 13.19
CA GLN A 133 11.40 2.49 12.14
C GLN A 133 12.05 1.11 11.95
N PRO A 134 11.27 0.01 11.97
CA PRO A 134 11.80 -1.31 11.67
C PRO A 134 12.43 -1.37 10.28
N VAL A 135 13.43 -2.23 10.12
CA VAL A 135 14.12 -2.40 8.84
C VAL A 135 13.20 -3.00 7.78
N TYR A 136 13.46 -2.64 6.52
CA TYR A 136 12.80 -3.26 5.39
C TYR A 136 13.06 -4.78 5.38
N PRO A 137 12.06 -5.63 5.11
CA PRO A 137 12.23 -7.08 5.13
C PRO A 137 13.27 -7.56 4.12
N ASN A 138 14.14 -8.48 4.57
CA ASN A 138 15.26 -9.00 3.81
C ASN A 138 15.35 -10.54 3.83
N SER A 139 14.21 -11.23 3.88
CA SER A 139 14.19 -12.69 3.92
C SER A 139 14.72 -13.32 2.63
N SER A 140 15.36 -14.49 2.75
CA SER A 140 15.82 -15.25 1.58
C SER A 140 14.65 -15.91 0.86
N ALA A 141 14.66 -15.84 -0.46
CA ALA A 141 13.71 -16.50 -1.32
C ALA A 141 14.01 -18.01 -1.40
N PHE A 142 12.95 -18.80 -1.57
CA PHE A 142 13.03 -20.23 -1.83
C PHE A 142 12.03 -20.67 -2.89
N ILE A 143 12.37 -21.74 -3.61
CA ILE A 143 11.53 -22.31 -4.67
C ILE A 143 10.38 -23.11 -4.05
N HIS A 144 9.17 -22.85 -4.51
CA HIS A 144 7.99 -23.67 -4.27
C HIS A 144 7.88 -24.72 -5.37
N GLU A 145 8.37 -25.92 -5.08
CA GLU A 145 8.49 -27.01 -6.06
C GLU A 145 7.18 -27.30 -6.82
N ASP A 146 7.30 -27.65 -8.10
CA ASP A 146 6.17 -27.94 -8.98
C ASP A 146 5.24 -29.04 -8.45
N LYS A 147 5.77 -30.00 -7.67
CA LYS A 147 4.96 -31.07 -7.03
C LYS A 147 3.91 -30.52 -6.06
N TYR A 148 4.15 -29.33 -5.49
CA TYR A 148 3.21 -28.61 -4.64
C TYR A 148 2.39 -27.59 -5.44
N ALA A 149 3.02 -26.91 -6.41
CA ALA A 149 2.39 -25.87 -7.20
C ALA A 149 1.39 -26.41 -8.25
N GLY A 150 1.55 -27.67 -8.68
CA GLY A 150 0.77 -28.32 -9.74
C GLY A 150 1.15 -27.87 -11.17
N GLU A 151 1.86 -26.75 -11.31
CA GLU A 151 2.29 -26.21 -12.60
C GLU A 151 3.60 -25.39 -12.43
N SER A 152 4.50 -25.52 -13.41
CA SER A 152 5.76 -24.77 -13.44
C SER A 152 5.55 -23.28 -13.68
N ALA A 153 6.44 -22.46 -13.13
CA ALA A 153 6.48 -21.01 -13.39
C ALA A 153 6.58 -20.68 -14.88
N SER A 154 7.36 -21.46 -15.64
CA SER A 154 7.54 -21.29 -17.08
C SER A 154 6.23 -21.49 -17.86
N ASN A 155 5.40 -22.45 -17.46
CA ASN A 155 4.11 -22.70 -18.11
C ASN A 155 3.12 -21.57 -17.80
N LYS A 156 3.01 -21.17 -16.54
CA LYS A 156 2.17 -20.02 -16.12
C LYS A 156 2.55 -18.74 -16.86
N LEU A 157 3.85 -18.42 -16.94
CA LEU A 157 4.37 -17.29 -17.69
C LEU A 157 3.99 -17.35 -19.17
N LYS A 158 4.14 -18.52 -19.80
CA LYS A 158 3.74 -18.71 -21.20
C LYS A 158 2.25 -18.46 -21.42
N GLN A 159 1.39 -18.91 -20.50
CA GLN A 159 -0.05 -18.64 -20.57
C GLN A 159 -0.36 -17.14 -20.49
N ILE A 160 0.27 -16.42 -19.56
CA ILE A 160 0.11 -14.97 -19.45
C ILE A 160 0.60 -14.26 -20.71
N GLN A 161 1.80 -14.60 -21.19
CA GLN A 161 2.39 -14.01 -22.40
C GLN A 161 1.51 -14.22 -23.64
N ASN A 162 0.91 -15.39 -23.81
CA ASN A 162 -0.06 -15.64 -24.88
C ASN A 162 -1.29 -14.73 -24.77
N THR A 163 -1.81 -14.52 -23.55
CA THR A 163 -2.92 -13.59 -23.31
C THR A 163 -2.53 -12.15 -23.67
N LEU A 164 -1.35 -11.70 -23.26
CA LEU A 164 -0.84 -10.36 -23.60
C LEU A 164 -0.73 -10.17 -25.13
N GLN A 165 -0.20 -11.17 -25.83
CA GLN A 165 -0.14 -11.15 -27.31
C GLN A 165 -1.53 -11.07 -27.94
N SER A 166 -2.49 -11.88 -27.48
CA SER A 166 -3.86 -11.87 -28.01
C SER A 166 -4.63 -10.57 -27.74
N THR A 167 -4.18 -9.80 -26.75
CA THR A 167 -4.80 -8.53 -26.33
C THR A 167 -4.01 -7.30 -26.79
N PHE A 168 -2.93 -7.50 -27.58
CA PHE A 168 -2.04 -6.45 -28.06
C PHE A 168 -1.45 -5.58 -26.92
N ILE A 169 -1.15 -6.21 -25.77
CA ILE A 169 -0.50 -5.57 -24.63
C ILE A 169 0.99 -5.89 -24.69
N ASP A 170 1.85 -4.87 -24.76
CA ASP A 170 3.31 -5.08 -24.84
C ASP A 170 3.92 -5.52 -23.51
N TYR A 171 3.47 -4.91 -22.40
CA TYR A 171 3.98 -5.14 -21.05
C TYR A 171 2.85 -5.13 -20.03
N TYR A 172 2.98 -5.98 -19.01
CA TYR A 172 2.11 -6.01 -17.86
C TYR A 172 2.91 -5.87 -16.57
N ILE A 173 2.51 -4.91 -15.73
CA ILE A 173 3.12 -4.67 -14.42
C ILE A 173 2.31 -5.43 -13.38
N LEU A 174 2.94 -6.41 -12.75
CA LEU A 174 2.37 -7.20 -11.67
C LEU A 174 2.95 -6.72 -10.33
N LEU A 175 2.06 -6.22 -9.47
CA LEU A 175 2.38 -5.68 -8.15
C LEU A 175 1.97 -6.58 -6.97
N PRO A 176 0.80 -7.26 -6.97
CA PRO A 176 0.39 -8.05 -5.81
C PRO A 176 1.37 -9.19 -5.51
N LEU A 177 1.87 -9.22 -4.28
CA LEU A 177 2.95 -10.13 -3.87
C LEU A 177 2.56 -11.61 -3.96
N ASP A 178 1.31 -11.93 -3.66
CA ASP A 178 0.73 -13.27 -3.77
C ASP A 178 0.69 -13.75 -5.22
N SER A 179 0.34 -12.86 -6.14
CA SER A 179 0.31 -13.13 -7.58
C SER A 179 1.72 -13.34 -8.13
N ILE A 180 2.70 -12.55 -7.69
CA ILE A 180 4.11 -12.73 -8.06
C ILE A 180 4.62 -14.07 -7.53
N ALA A 181 4.38 -14.38 -6.26
CA ALA A 181 4.77 -15.65 -5.64
C ALA A 181 4.16 -16.84 -6.40
N TRP A 182 2.87 -16.78 -6.74
CA TRP A 182 2.20 -17.82 -7.51
C TRP A 182 2.77 -17.98 -8.93
N LEU A 183 3.02 -16.88 -9.61
CA LEU A 183 3.50 -16.87 -11.00
C LEU A 183 4.90 -17.47 -11.10
N LEU A 184 5.80 -17.09 -10.20
CA LEU A 184 7.21 -17.45 -10.27
C LEU A 184 7.55 -18.72 -9.49
N ASN A 185 6.58 -19.33 -8.80
CA ASN A 185 6.84 -20.43 -7.86
C ASN A 185 7.97 -20.09 -6.87
N ILE A 186 8.05 -18.83 -6.42
CA ILE A 186 8.99 -18.40 -5.37
C ILE A 186 8.20 -17.98 -4.14
N ARG A 187 8.81 -18.16 -2.96
CA ARG A 187 8.26 -17.76 -1.67
C ARG A 187 9.33 -17.06 -0.86
N GLY A 188 8.89 -16.27 0.12
CA GLY A 188 9.74 -15.56 1.07
C GLY A 188 9.09 -15.52 2.45
N ASN A 189 9.66 -14.77 3.37
CA ASN A 189 9.11 -14.53 4.69
C ASN A 189 9.19 -13.04 5.04
N ASP A 190 8.92 -12.17 4.06
CA ASP A 190 8.98 -10.72 4.26
C ASP A 190 7.74 -10.20 5.00
N ILE A 191 6.60 -10.86 4.82
CA ILE A 191 5.34 -10.53 5.47
C ILE A 191 5.02 -11.59 6.52
N GLY A 192 4.61 -11.15 7.71
CA GLY A 192 4.27 -12.06 8.81
C GLY A 192 3.09 -12.97 8.43
N SER A 193 3.23 -14.27 8.69
CA SER A 193 2.19 -15.30 8.46
C SER A 193 1.78 -15.54 7.00
N THR A 194 2.36 -14.82 6.03
CA THR A 194 2.13 -15.04 4.60
C THR A 194 3.48 -15.19 3.88
N PRO A 195 3.76 -16.32 3.21
CA PRO A 195 5.10 -16.64 2.70
C PRO A 195 5.42 -15.87 1.40
N LEU A 196 5.48 -14.56 1.50
CA LEU A 196 5.60 -13.61 0.40
C LEU A 196 6.95 -12.91 0.42
N LEU A 197 7.37 -12.47 -0.76
CA LEU A 197 8.63 -11.77 -1.00
C LEU A 197 8.31 -10.39 -1.61
N CYS A 198 8.68 -9.32 -0.92
CA CYS A 198 8.48 -7.95 -1.39
C CYS A 198 9.23 -7.74 -2.71
N SER A 199 8.49 -7.61 -3.81
CA SER A 199 9.02 -7.55 -5.17
C SER A 199 8.00 -6.99 -6.16
N PHE A 200 8.46 -6.61 -7.34
CA PHE A 200 7.61 -6.25 -8.49
C PHE A 200 8.02 -7.04 -9.73
N VAL A 201 7.11 -7.30 -10.66
CA VAL A 201 7.42 -7.99 -11.91
C VAL A 201 6.88 -7.23 -13.10
N ILE A 202 7.72 -7.03 -14.12
CA ILE A 202 7.28 -6.60 -15.45
C ILE A 202 7.32 -7.82 -16.39
N ILE A 203 6.18 -8.10 -17.02
CA ILE A 203 6.00 -9.23 -17.93
C ILE A 203 5.83 -8.68 -19.35
N PRO A 204 6.80 -8.83 -20.25
CA PRO A 204 6.59 -8.52 -21.66
C PRO A 204 5.72 -9.59 -22.31
N HIS A 205 5.04 -9.27 -23.41
CA HIS A 205 4.26 -10.24 -24.19
C HIS A 205 5.11 -11.41 -24.73
N GLN A 206 6.44 -11.25 -24.78
CA GLN A 206 7.39 -12.25 -25.28
C GLN A 206 8.77 -11.96 -24.67
N GLY A 207 9.52 -13.02 -24.34
CA GLY A 207 10.89 -12.91 -23.85
C GLY A 207 10.98 -13.02 -22.33
N LYS A 208 12.08 -12.50 -21.77
CA LYS A 208 12.39 -12.58 -20.34
C LYS A 208 11.57 -11.54 -19.56
N ILE A 209 11.06 -11.96 -18.41
CA ILE A 209 10.48 -11.02 -17.44
C ILE A 209 11.58 -10.26 -16.70
N GLU A 210 11.19 -9.16 -16.07
CA GLU A 210 12.04 -8.39 -15.17
C GLU A 210 11.47 -8.47 -13.76
N LEU A 211 12.22 -9.10 -12.84
CA LEU A 211 11.91 -9.17 -11.42
C LEU A 211 12.69 -8.09 -10.68
N PHE A 212 11.99 -7.18 -10.01
CA PHE A 212 12.55 -6.14 -9.16
C PHE A 212 12.48 -6.60 -7.71
N VAL A 213 13.64 -6.98 -7.18
CA VAL A 213 13.81 -7.51 -5.82
C VAL A 213 15.22 -7.16 -5.33
N ASP A 214 15.43 -7.08 -4.02
CA ASP A 214 16.78 -6.95 -3.48
C ASP A 214 17.60 -8.22 -3.79
N ASN A 215 18.77 -8.02 -4.41
CA ASN A 215 19.67 -9.10 -4.82
C ASN A 215 20.04 -10.04 -3.67
N ILE A 216 20.11 -9.53 -2.43
CA ILE A 216 20.44 -10.36 -1.27
C ILE A 216 19.40 -11.47 -1.02
N LYS A 217 18.15 -11.25 -1.47
CA LYS A 217 17.06 -12.20 -1.27
C LYS A 217 17.13 -13.40 -2.20
N ILE A 218 17.76 -13.26 -3.37
CA ILE A 218 17.71 -14.27 -4.45
C ILE A 218 19.01 -15.04 -4.66
N ILE A 219 19.97 -14.92 -3.73
CA ILE A 219 21.27 -15.63 -3.82
C ILE A 219 21.10 -17.16 -3.88
N SER A 220 20.02 -17.66 -3.29
CA SER A 220 19.74 -19.09 -3.10
C SER A 220 18.87 -19.75 -4.17
N ILE A 221 18.44 -19.02 -5.22
CA ILE A 221 17.50 -19.52 -6.23
C ILE A 221 18.01 -19.40 -7.67
#